data_AF-A0A4J2B7I4-F1
#
_entry.id   AF-A0A4J2B7I4-F1
#
_cell.length_a   1.000
_cell.length_b   1.000
_cell.length_c   1.000
_cell.angle_alpha   90.00
_cell.angle_beta   90.00
_cell.angle_gamma   90.00
#
_symmetry.space_group_name_H-M   'P 1'
#
loop_
_entity.id
_entity.type
_entity.pdbx_description
1 polymer ?
#
loop_
_entity_poly.entity_id
_entity_poly.type
_entity_poly.pdbx_seq_one_letter_code
_entity_poly.pdbx_strand_id
1 'polypeptide(L)'
;MAKNSPQDIKNRLYFSARLNRLMKEQGKRQIDLHNDLGIPKSTLTGYVKGRSMPNTENLQKLADYFKVEASDIDPRYFVIDPDVILKYEQPVIDFVTMFESLSERKQKKFFEGVIKNLEHDNLPHDFLKEPSDLVTHLGSQLDEKLRIDKELKMLEKENAMLEEEIRILKISNEYALIDPKDTEAINNFRNSHSEEDIIKVEELLNKKKQP
;
A
#
# COMPACT_ATOMS: atom_id res chain seq x y z
N MET A 1 -14.66 -5.67 -17.23
CA MET A 1 -13.80 -6.59 -16.44
C MET A 1 -14.63 -7.83 -16.08
N ALA A 2 -14.10 -9.03 -16.28
CA ALA A 2 -14.85 -10.27 -16.06
C ALA A 2 -15.08 -10.48 -14.55
N LYS A 3 -16.35 -10.49 -14.11
CA LYS A 3 -16.72 -10.86 -12.74
C LYS A 3 -16.00 -12.18 -12.38
N ASN A 4 -15.17 -12.13 -11.32
CA ASN A 4 -14.38 -13.26 -10.80
C ASN A 4 -13.05 -13.54 -11.50
N SER A 5 -12.41 -12.54 -12.10
CA SER A 5 -10.97 -12.65 -12.34
C SER A 5 -10.21 -12.92 -11.02
N PRO A 6 -9.02 -13.58 -11.06
CA PRO A 6 -8.19 -13.74 -9.87
C PRO A 6 -7.94 -12.42 -9.14
N GLN A 7 -7.78 -11.34 -9.89
CA GLN A 7 -7.61 -9.99 -9.36
C GLN A 7 -8.85 -9.47 -8.63
N ASP A 8 -10.05 -9.70 -9.19
CA ASP A 8 -11.29 -9.30 -8.52
C ASP A 8 -11.54 -10.08 -7.23
N ILE A 9 -11.12 -11.34 -7.18
CA ILE A 9 -11.21 -12.16 -5.97
C ILE A 9 -10.28 -11.58 -4.90
N LYS A 10 -9.01 -11.33 -5.24
CA LYS A 10 -8.03 -10.70 -4.33
C LYS A 10 -8.54 -9.37 -3.79
N ASN A 11 -9.04 -8.50 -4.68
CA ASN A 11 -9.56 -7.18 -4.29
C ASN A 11 -10.72 -7.28 -3.29
N ARG A 12 -11.64 -8.23 -3.51
CA ARG A 12 -12.76 -8.46 -2.58
C ARG A 12 -12.32 -9.00 -1.23
N LEU A 13 -11.35 -9.92 -1.23
CA LEU A 13 -10.83 -10.50 0.01
C LEU A 13 -10.12 -9.44 0.84
N TYR A 14 -9.28 -8.62 0.20
CA TYR A 14 -8.61 -7.50 0.85
C TYR A 14 -9.62 -6.51 1.44
N PHE A 15 -10.54 -6.00 0.63
CA PHE A 15 -11.56 -5.05 1.11
C PHE A 15 -12.39 -5.63 2.26
N SER A 16 -12.76 -6.91 2.16
CA SER A 16 -13.48 -7.63 3.21
C SER A 16 -12.67 -7.68 4.51
N ALA A 17 -11.39 -8.08 4.43
CA ALA A 17 -10.50 -8.12 5.58
C ALA A 17 -10.36 -6.72 6.22
N ARG A 18 -10.10 -5.71 5.39
CA ARG A 18 -9.96 -4.31 5.82
C ARG A 18 -11.20 -3.76 6.50
N LEU A 19 -12.38 -3.96 5.91
CA LEU A 19 -13.65 -3.53 6.49
C LEU A 19 -13.91 -4.22 7.83
N ASN A 20 -13.70 -5.54 7.92
CA ASN A 20 -13.87 -6.26 9.18
C ASN A 20 -12.91 -5.75 10.27
N ARG A 21 -11.67 -5.41 9.88
CA ARG A 21 -10.69 -4.84 10.79
C ARG A 21 -11.14 -3.49 11.34
N LEU A 22 -11.50 -2.54 10.47
CA LEU A 22 -11.99 -1.22 10.85
C LEU A 22 -13.24 -1.30 11.74
N MET A 23 -14.16 -2.20 11.40
CA MET A 23 -15.33 -2.47 12.23
C MET A 23 -14.94 -2.94 13.63
N LYS A 24 -13.97 -3.85 13.74
CA LYS A 24 -13.50 -4.37 15.02
C LYS A 24 -12.74 -3.32 15.84
N GLU A 25 -11.82 -2.60 15.22
CA GLU A 25 -11.01 -1.52 15.85
C GLU A 25 -11.88 -0.42 16.46
N GLN A 26 -13.02 -0.12 15.83
CA GLN A 26 -13.93 0.93 16.28
C GLN A 26 -15.16 0.39 17.02
N GLY A 27 -15.20 -0.91 17.34
CA GLY A 27 -16.30 -1.54 18.07
C GLY A 27 -17.65 -1.48 17.34
N LYS A 28 -17.64 -1.49 16.00
CA LYS A 28 -18.81 -1.35 15.14
C LYS A 28 -19.31 -2.70 14.63
N ARG A 29 -20.63 -2.86 14.59
CA ARG A 29 -21.31 -4.01 14.00
C ARG A 29 -21.96 -3.63 12.67
N GLN A 30 -22.29 -4.62 11.85
CA GLN A 30 -22.96 -4.36 10.55
C GLN A 30 -24.30 -3.63 10.70
N ILE A 31 -25.00 -3.84 11.83
CA ILE A 31 -26.23 -3.11 12.13
C ILE A 31 -25.98 -1.62 12.36
N ASP A 32 -24.85 -1.26 12.95
CA ASP A 32 -24.50 0.13 13.24
C ASP A 32 -24.16 0.85 11.92
N LEU A 33 -23.37 0.21 11.04
CA LEU A 33 -23.10 0.71 9.68
C LEU A 33 -24.39 0.87 8.85
N HIS A 34 -25.33 -0.06 8.98
CA HIS A 34 -26.61 0.03 8.28
C HIS A 34 -27.41 1.26 8.73
N ASN A 35 -27.51 1.46 10.04
CA ASN A 35 -28.27 2.57 10.63
C ASN A 35 -27.62 3.91 10.32
N ASP A 36 -26.30 3.98 10.38
CA ASP A 36 -25.55 5.24 10.25
C ASP A 36 -25.34 5.65 8.79
N LEU A 37 -25.18 4.68 7.87
CA LEU A 37 -24.81 4.95 6.47
C LEU A 37 -25.95 4.70 5.47
N GLY A 38 -27.06 4.10 5.92
CA GLY A 38 -28.17 3.70 5.05
C GLY A 38 -27.82 2.57 4.06
N ILE A 39 -26.66 1.92 4.21
CA ILE A 39 -26.26 0.80 3.33
C ILE A 39 -27.10 -0.43 3.72
N PRO A 40 -27.75 -1.13 2.77
CA PRO A 40 -28.56 -2.30 3.10
C PRO A 40 -27.75 -3.40 3.79
N LYS A 41 -28.36 -4.07 4.78
CA LYS A 41 -27.71 -5.19 5.52
C LYS A 41 -27.18 -6.27 4.59
N SER A 42 -27.95 -6.66 3.58
CA SER A 42 -27.55 -7.67 2.59
C SER A 42 -26.28 -7.27 1.83
N THR A 43 -26.16 -5.98 1.50
CA THR A 43 -24.97 -5.39 0.86
C THR A 43 -23.77 -5.43 1.80
N LEU A 44 -23.92 -4.99 3.06
CA LEU A 44 -22.85 -5.07 4.07
C LEU A 44 -22.40 -6.51 4.33
N THR A 45 -23.34 -7.47 4.37
CA THR A 45 -23.01 -8.89 4.50
C THR A 45 -22.32 -9.46 3.25
N GLY A 46 -22.52 -8.83 2.08
CA GLY A 46 -21.76 -9.11 0.86
C GLY A 46 -20.31 -8.63 0.99
N TYR A 47 -20.12 -7.41 1.51
CA TYR A 47 -18.82 -6.79 1.76
C TYR A 47 -18.00 -7.56 2.80
N VAL A 48 -18.57 -7.80 3.97
CA VAL A 48 -17.93 -8.51 5.10
C VAL A 48 -17.52 -9.94 4.76
N LYS A 49 -18.15 -10.55 3.75
CA LYS A 49 -17.83 -11.93 3.30
C LYS A 49 -17.02 -11.97 2.01
N GLY A 50 -16.52 -10.83 1.50
CA GLY A 50 -15.74 -10.77 0.26
C GLY A 50 -16.51 -11.21 -0.99
N ARG A 51 -17.84 -11.11 -0.98
CA ARG A 51 -18.70 -11.50 -2.13
C ARG A 51 -18.94 -10.36 -3.12
N SER A 52 -18.77 -9.13 -2.68
CA SER A 52 -18.93 -7.93 -3.51
C SER A 52 -18.01 -6.79 -3.08
N MET A 53 -17.67 -5.90 -4.01
CA MET A 53 -16.98 -4.63 -3.73
C MET A 53 -18.00 -3.49 -3.55
N PRO A 54 -17.66 -2.42 -2.82
CA PRO A 54 -18.45 -1.21 -2.80
C PRO A 54 -18.35 -0.49 -4.14
N ASN A 55 -19.41 0.26 -4.46
CA ASN A 55 -19.32 1.32 -5.48
C ASN A 55 -18.64 2.55 -4.85
N THR A 56 -18.30 3.55 -5.67
CA THR A 56 -17.61 4.76 -5.23
C THR A 56 -18.36 5.49 -4.11
N GLU A 57 -19.69 5.57 -4.18
CA GLU A 57 -20.50 6.24 -3.16
C GLU A 57 -20.42 5.54 -1.80
N ASN A 58 -20.64 4.22 -1.77
CA ASN A 58 -20.57 3.45 -0.52
C ASN A 58 -19.14 3.36 0.01
N LEU A 59 -18.14 3.35 -0.87
CA LEU A 59 -16.73 3.39 -0.48
C LEU A 59 -16.43 4.70 0.26
N GLN A 60 -16.86 5.84 -0.28
CA GLN A 60 -16.66 7.13 0.35
C GLN A 60 -17.38 7.20 1.70
N LYS A 61 -18.64 6.75 1.77
CA LYS A 61 -19.38 6.69 3.05
C LYS A 61 -18.64 5.88 4.12
N LEU A 62 -18.06 4.73 3.74
CA LEU A 62 -17.29 3.90 4.66
C LEU A 62 -15.98 4.59 5.07
N ALA A 63 -15.27 5.21 4.12
CA ALA A 63 -14.04 5.95 4.37
C ALA A 63 -14.27 7.10 5.37
N ASP A 64 -15.30 7.91 5.11
CA ASP A 64 -15.70 9.03 5.97
C ASP A 64 -16.11 8.55 7.37
N TYR A 65 -16.87 7.45 7.44
CA TYR A 65 -17.33 6.88 8.72
C TYR A 65 -16.17 6.41 9.59
N PHE A 66 -15.20 5.73 8.99
CA PHE A 66 -14.04 5.20 9.69
C PHE A 66 -12.88 6.21 9.80
N LYS A 67 -13.00 7.40 9.19
CA LYS A 67 -11.98 8.46 9.14
C LYS A 67 -10.66 7.99 8.54
N VAL A 68 -10.74 7.28 7.41
CA VAL A 68 -9.60 6.80 6.62
C VAL A 68 -9.77 7.23 5.17
N GLU A 69 -8.70 7.18 4.37
CA GLU A 69 -8.83 7.49 2.95
C GLU A 69 -9.51 6.35 2.19
N ALA A 70 -10.20 6.66 1.09
CA ALA A 70 -10.79 5.63 0.23
C ALA A 70 -9.72 4.66 -0.30
N SER A 71 -8.49 5.16 -0.50
CA SER A 71 -7.33 4.35 -0.85
C SER A 71 -6.90 3.39 0.23
N ASP A 72 -7.24 3.62 1.50
CA ASP A 72 -6.89 2.71 2.60
C ASP A 72 -7.89 1.56 2.73
N ILE A 73 -9.04 1.66 2.07
CA ILE A 73 -10.12 0.66 2.12
C ILE A 73 -10.15 -0.17 0.85
N ASP A 74 -9.92 0.44 -0.32
CA ASP A 74 -10.09 -0.22 -1.61
C ASP A 74 -8.76 -0.40 -2.36
N PRO A 75 -8.34 -1.66 -2.61
CA PRO A 75 -7.06 -1.99 -3.23
C PRO A 75 -6.97 -1.50 -4.68
N ARG A 76 -8.10 -1.17 -5.32
CA ARG A 76 -8.11 -0.59 -6.68
C ARG A 76 -7.54 0.83 -6.72
N TYR A 77 -7.51 1.51 -5.58
CA TYR A 77 -6.94 2.85 -5.43
C TYR A 77 -5.53 2.80 -4.82
N PHE A 78 -5.03 1.60 -4.49
CA PHE A 78 -3.64 1.41 -4.12
C PHE A 78 -2.74 1.47 -5.36
N VAL A 79 -1.56 2.06 -5.17
CA VAL A 79 -0.44 2.02 -6.14
C VAL A 79 0.42 0.75 -5.91
N ILE A 80 0.03 -0.13 -4.97
CA ILE A 80 0.80 -1.31 -4.53
C ILE A 80 0.08 -2.58 -4.98
N ASP A 81 0.86 -3.57 -5.41
CA ASP A 81 0.38 -4.89 -5.79
C ASP A 81 -0.39 -5.58 -4.63
N PRO A 82 -1.66 -5.97 -4.82
CA PRO A 82 -2.46 -6.65 -3.80
C PRO A 82 -1.86 -7.95 -3.24
N ASP A 83 -0.97 -8.62 -3.96
CA ASP A 83 -0.24 -9.79 -3.42
C ASP A 83 0.76 -9.40 -2.32
N VAL A 84 1.35 -8.21 -2.44
CA VAL A 84 2.21 -7.64 -1.40
C VAL A 84 1.38 -7.35 -0.17
N ILE A 85 0.21 -6.74 -0.34
CA ILE A 85 -0.64 -6.37 0.79
C ILE A 85 -1.16 -7.61 1.52
N LEU A 86 -1.63 -8.63 0.79
CA LEU A 86 -2.06 -9.90 1.37
C LEU A 86 -0.93 -10.61 2.12
N LYS A 87 0.31 -10.57 1.62
CA LYS A 87 1.47 -11.14 2.33
C LYS A 87 1.70 -10.51 3.71
N TYR A 88 1.45 -9.20 3.85
CA TYR A 88 1.61 -8.50 5.11
C TYR A 88 0.38 -8.61 6.02
N GLU A 89 -0.83 -8.65 5.45
CA GLU A 89 -2.07 -8.76 6.22
C GLU A 89 -2.36 -10.18 6.70
N GLN A 90 -1.97 -11.22 5.94
CA GLN A 90 -2.31 -12.62 6.27
C GLN A 90 -1.87 -13.03 7.68
N PRO A 91 -0.65 -12.73 8.16
CA PRO A 91 -0.25 -13.07 9.53
C PRO A 91 -1.10 -12.39 10.61
N VAL A 92 -1.56 -11.16 10.36
CA VAL A 92 -2.44 -10.42 11.29
C VAL A 92 -3.84 -11.02 11.25
N ILE A 93 -4.36 -11.34 10.07
CA ILE A 93 -5.66 -12.02 9.89
C ILE A 93 -5.64 -13.38 10.58
N ASP A 94 -4.58 -14.17 10.40
CA ASP A 94 -4.39 -15.48 11.02
C ASP A 94 -4.34 -15.35 12.53
N PHE A 95 -3.59 -14.36 13.05
CA PHE A 95 -3.53 -14.08 14.47
C PHE A 95 -4.90 -13.68 15.04
N VAL A 96 -5.61 -12.77 14.39
CA VAL A 96 -6.95 -12.32 14.82
C VAL A 96 -7.93 -13.49 14.82
N THR A 97 -7.94 -14.30 13.77
CA THR A 97 -8.81 -15.47 13.64
C THR A 97 -8.50 -16.50 14.72
N MET A 98 -7.22 -16.79 14.94
CA MET A 98 -6.77 -17.68 16.01
C MET A 98 -7.21 -17.14 17.37
N PHE A 99 -6.99 -15.84 17.63
CA PHE A 99 -7.32 -15.21 18.90
C PHE A 99 -8.82 -15.25 19.20
N GLU A 100 -9.66 -14.94 18.21
CA GLU A 100 -11.13 -14.99 18.35
C GLU A 100 -11.65 -16.42 18.54
N SER A 101 -10.96 -17.43 18.01
CA SER A 101 -11.32 -18.84 18.23
C SER A 101 -11.11 -19.30 19.68
N LEU A 102 -10.36 -18.54 20.48
CA LEU A 102 -10.13 -18.84 21.90
C LEU A 102 -11.36 -18.44 22.74
N SER A 103 -11.58 -19.14 23.85
CA SER A 103 -12.57 -18.70 24.85
C SER A 103 -12.12 -17.40 25.52
N GLU A 104 -13.06 -16.58 26.00
CA GLU A 104 -12.77 -15.30 26.69
C GLU A 104 -11.73 -15.46 27.81
N ARG A 105 -11.79 -16.55 28.58
CA ARG A 105 -10.81 -16.86 29.63
C ARG A 105 -9.39 -17.07 29.06
N LYS A 106 -9.27 -17.74 27.91
CA LYS A 106 -7.99 -17.97 27.23
C LYS A 106 -7.48 -16.69 26.57
N GLN A 107 -8.37 -15.91 25.95
CA GLN A 107 -8.07 -14.59 25.39
C GLN A 107 -7.48 -13.67 26.45
N LYS A 108 -8.15 -13.55 27.61
CA LYS A 108 -7.68 -12.75 28.74
C LYS A 108 -6.32 -13.20 29.27
N LYS A 109 -6.13 -14.51 29.45
CA LYS A 109 -4.85 -15.08 29.90
C LYS A 109 -3.71 -14.82 28.91
N PHE A 110 -3.99 -14.92 27.61
CA PHE A 110 -3.02 -14.60 26.55
C PHE A 110 -2.65 -13.11 26.60
N PHE A 111 -3.66 -12.23 26.68
CA PHE A 111 -3.48 -10.79 26.78
C PHE A 111 -2.66 -10.38 28.01
N GLU A 112 -2.97 -10.93 29.19
CA GLU A 112 -2.20 -10.71 30.42
C GLU A 112 -0.74 -11.15 30.27
N GLY A 113 -0.49 -12.28 29.60
CA GLY A 113 0.87 -12.76 29.32
C GLY A 113 1.63 -11.84 28.35
N VAL A 114 0.95 -11.31 27.33
CA VAL A 114 1.54 -10.36 26.37
C VAL A 114 1.88 -9.04 27.06
N ILE A 115 0.97 -8.46 27.85
CA ILE A 115 1.23 -7.23 28.61
C ILE A 115 2.45 -7.40 29.52
N LYS A 116 2.52 -8.49 30.28
CA LYS A 116 3.63 -8.76 31.19
C LYS A 116 4.99 -8.89 30.49
N ASN A 117 4.99 -9.37 29.24
CA ASN A 117 6.22 -9.45 28.45
C ASN A 117 6.58 -8.10 27.80
N LEU A 118 5.59 -7.30 27.41
CA LEU A 118 5.77 -5.96 26.82
C LEU A 118 6.15 -4.89 27.85
N GLU A 119 5.83 -5.10 29.13
CA GLU A 119 6.28 -4.29 30.27
C GLU A 119 7.81 -4.11 30.32
N HIS A 120 8.57 -5.05 29.75
CA HIS A 120 10.02 -4.97 29.69
C HIS A 120 10.57 -4.08 28.57
N ASP A 121 9.76 -3.69 27.58
CA ASP A 121 10.19 -2.98 26.36
C ASP A 121 9.81 -1.48 26.33
N ASN A 122 9.46 -0.87 27.47
CA ASN A 122 9.07 0.56 27.58
C ASN A 122 7.86 0.98 26.72
N LEU A 123 6.89 0.10 26.46
CA LEU A 123 5.62 0.52 25.86
C LEU A 123 4.72 1.22 26.90
N PRO A 124 4.06 2.34 26.55
CA PRO A 124 3.19 3.07 27.47
C PRO A 124 2.03 2.18 27.95
N HIS A 125 1.97 1.99 29.26
CA HIS A 125 1.02 1.12 29.96
C HIS A 125 -0.46 1.43 29.70
N ASP A 126 -0.77 2.63 29.23
CA ASP A 126 -2.14 3.12 29.10
C ASP A 126 -2.85 2.69 27.80
N PHE A 127 -2.14 2.02 26.88
CA PHE A 127 -2.62 1.74 25.51
C PHE A 127 -3.36 0.40 25.33
N LEU A 128 -3.15 -0.59 26.19
CA LEU A 128 -3.74 -1.94 26.03
C LEU A 128 -4.60 -2.28 27.26
N LYS A 129 -5.90 -1.98 27.20
CA LYS A 129 -6.85 -2.19 28.30
C LYS A 129 -7.64 -3.48 28.13
N GLU A 130 -7.93 -3.87 26.89
CA GLU A 130 -8.66 -5.08 26.54
C GLU A 130 -8.05 -5.80 25.32
N PRO A 131 -8.36 -7.09 25.12
CA PRO A 131 -7.80 -7.85 24.00
C PRO A 131 -8.01 -7.26 22.60
N SER A 132 -9.08 -6.49 22.39
CA SER A 132 -9.34 -5.75 21.15
C SER A 132 -8.28 -4.69 20.87
N ASP A 133 -7.67 -4.12 21.91
CA ASP A 133 -6.69 -3.05 21.79
C ASP A 133 -5.38 -3.58 21.19
N LEU A 134 -5.02 -4.84 21.51
CA LEU A 134 -3.85 -5.50 20.93
C LEU A 134 -4.03 -5.70 19.42
N VAL A 135 -5.23 -6.11 19.00
CA VAL A 135 -5.57 -6.28 17.57
C VAL A 135 -5.49 -4.93 16.85
N THR A 136 -6.04 -3.88 17.46
CA THR A 136 -6.03 -2.52 16.91
C THR A 136 -4.62 -1.95 16.80
N HIS A 137 -3.80 -2.16 17.82
CA HIS A 137 -2.41 -1.73 17.84
C HIS A 137 -1.58 -2.41 16.75
N LEU A 138 -1.66 -3.74 16.64
CA LEU A 138 -0.94 -4.50 15.61
C LEU A 138 -1.42 -4.14 14.19
N GLY A 139 -2.73 -3.92 14.02
CA GLY A 139 -3.30 -3.44 12.76
C GLY A 139 -2.75 -2.06 12.36
N SER A 140 -2.67 -1.13 13.31
CA SER A 140 -2.14 0.22 13.10
C SER A 140 -0.65 0.21 12.76
N GLN A 141 0.15 -0.60 13.46
CA GLN A 141 1.59 -0.75 13.16
C GLN A 141 1.83 -1.34 11.77
N LEU A 142 0.98 -2.29 11.35
CA LEU A 142 1.08 -2.85 10.01
C LEU A 142 0.76 -1.81 8.93
N ASP A 143 -0.28 -0.99 9.14
CA ASP A 143 -0.64 0.07 8.20
C ASP A 143 0.46 1.09 8.02
N GLU A 144 1.07 1.51 9.13
CA GLU A 144 2.20 2.44 9.10
C GLU A 144 3.37 1.84 8.30
N LYS A 145 3.67 0.56 8.52
CA LYS A 145 4.71 -0.14 7.76
C LYS A 145 4.39 -0.25 6.27
N LEU A 146 3.14 -0.52 5.91
CA LEU A 146 2.70 -0.56 4.51
C LEU A 146 2.77 0.82 3.84
N ARG A 147 2.42 1.89 4.57
CA ARG A 147 2.56 3.26 4.10
C ARG A 147 4.03 3.61 3.83
N ILE A 148 4.92 3.27 4.76
CA ILE A 148 6.36 3.51 4.60
C ILE A 148 6.92 2.72 3.41
N ASP A 149 6.55 1.45 3.22
CA ASP A 149 6.98 0.65 2.06
C ASP A 149 6.54 1.27 0.73
N LYS A 150 5.33 1.86 0.70
CA LYS A 150 4.83 2.62 -0.46
C LYS A 150 5.69 3.84 -0.75
N GLU A 151 5.94 4.66 0.28
CA GLU A 151 6.75 5.87 0.16
C GLU A 151 8.17 5.52 -0.31
N LEU A 152 8.76 4.45 0.24
CA LEU A 152 10.09 3.98 -0.15
C LEU A 152 10.15 3.59 -1.63
N LYS A 153 9.18 2.82 -2.14
CA LYS A 153 9.13 2.43 -3.57
C LYS A 153 8.97 3.63 -4.51
N MET A 154 8.21 4.65 -4.10
CA MET A 154 8.08 5.88 -4.87
C MET A 154 9.40 6.63 -4.92
N LEU A 155 10.10 6.74 -3.78
CA LEU A 155 11.42 7.36 -3.69
C LEU A 155 12.49 6.59 -4.48
N GLU A 156 12.47 5.27 -4.46
CA GLU A 156 13.38 4.42 -5.26
C GLU A 156 13.21 4.69 -6.76
N LYS A 157 11.96 4.82 -7.22
CA LYS A 157 11.65 5.15 -8.61
C LYS A 157 12.13 6.55 -8.98
N GLU A 158 11.90 7.53 -8.11
CA GLU A 158 12.34 8.91 -8.32
C GLU A 158 13.87 8.99 -8.37
N ASN A 159 14.56 8.30 -7.46
CA ASN A 159 16.02 8.24 -7.45
C ASN A 159 16.57 7.58 -8.72
N ALA A 160 15.95 6.49 -9.20
CA ALA A 160 16.36 5.86 -10.46
C ALA A 160 16.20 6.80 -11.67
N MET A 161 15.12 7.60 -11.71
CA MET A 161 14.93 8.62 -12.76
C MET A 161 15.98 9.73 -12.69
N LEU A 162 16.35 10.18 -11.49
CA LEU A 162 17.41 11.18 -11.30
C LEU A 162 18.79 10.64 -11.65
N GLU A 163 19.11 9.41 -11.27
CA GLU A 163 20.36 8.75 -11.63
C GLU A 163 20.49 8.60 -13.16
N GLU A 164 19.39 8.26 -13.82
CA GLU A 164 19.32 8.24 -15.27
C GLU A 164 19.51 9.64 -15.87
N GLU A 165 18.81 10.66 -15.38
CA GLU A 165 18.97 12.04 -15.87
C GLU A 165 20.42 12.52 -15.73
N ILE A 166 21.05 12.29 -14.57
CA ILE A 166 22.45 12.62 -14.32
C ILE A 166 23.36 11.86 -15.30
N ARG A 167 23.09 10.56 -15.54
CA ARG A 167 23.85 9.75 -16.49
C ARG A 167 23.77 10.34 -17.89
N ILE A 168 22.57 10.64 -18.39
CA ILE A 168 22.39 11.19 -19.73
C ILE A 168 23.00 12.60 -19.84
N LEU A 169 22.91 13.44 -18.81
CA LEU A 169 23.54 14.76 -18.78
C LEU A 169 25.08 14.68 -18.87
N LYS A 170 25.70 13.70 -18.19
CA LYS A 170 27.15 13.45 -18.29
C LYS A 170 27.54 13.06 -19.72
N ILE A 171 26.84 12.08 -20.30
CA ILE A 171 27.08 11.62 -21.68
C ILE A 171 26.87 12.77 -22.67
N SER A 172 25.80 13.56 -22.50
CA SER A 172 25.52 14.73 -23.33
C SER A 172 26.63 15.79 -23.25
N ASN A 173 27.18 16.02 -22.06
CA ASN A 173 28.30 16.95 -21.87
C ASN A 173 29.58 16.43 -22.55
N GLU A 174 29.88 15.13 -22.44
CA GLU A 174 31.00 14.51 -23.16
C GLU A 174 30.85 14.67 -24.68
N TYR A 175 29.64 14.41 -25.21
CA TYR A 175 29.35 14.61 -26.63
C TYR A 175 29.54 16.06 -27.07
N ALA A 176 29.11 17.03 -26.26
CA ALA A 176 29.21 18.46 -26.57
C ALA A 176 30.66 18.98 -26.61
N LEU A 177 31.61 18.26 -26.02
CA LEU A 177 33.04 18.60 -26.03
C LEU A 177 33.76 18.08 -27.29
N ILE A 178 33.14 17.20 -28.08
CA ILE A 178 33.71 16.68 -29.32
C ILE A 178 33.64 17.77 -30.40
N ASP A 179 34.71 17.95 -31.16
CA ASP A 179 34.69 18.86 -32.32
C ASP A 179 33.63 18.37 -33.33
N PRO A 180 32.63 19.19 -33.71
CA PRO A 180 31.59 18.80 -34.66
C PRO A 180 32.11 18.35 -36.03
N LYS A 181 33.36 18.69 -36.38
CA LYS A 181 34.02 18.28 -37.62
C LYS A 181 34.78 16.96 -37.50
N ASP A 182 35.03 16.48 -36.28
CA ASP A 182 35.72 15.22 -36.03
C ASP A 182 34.74 14.04 -36.07
N THR A 183 34.49 13.57 -37.30
CA THR A 183 33.57 12.45 -37.53
C THR A 183 34.05 11.13 -36.92
N GLU A 184 35.35 10.97 -36.73
CA GLU A 184 35.92 9.75 -36.14
C GLU A 184 35.65 9.72 -34.62
N ALA A 185 35.89 10.84 -33.92
CA ALA A 185 35.58 10.97 -32.51
C ALA A 185 34.06 10.81 -32.23
N ILE A 186 33.20 11.36 -33.09
CA ILE A 186 31.74 11.21 -32.97
C ILE A 186 31.31 9.74 -33.10
N ASN A 187 31.87 9.01 -34.07
CA ASN A 187 31.52 7.59 -34.27
C ASN A 187 32.05 6.72 -33.13
N ASN A 188 33.27 6.97 -32.65
CA ASN A 188 33.84 6.26 -31.50
C ASN A 188 33.01 6.47 -30.23
N PHE A 189 32.56 7.71 -29.99
CA PHE A 189 31.67 8.03 -28.86
C PHE A 189 30.33 7.31 -28.93
N ARG A 190 29.70 7.28 -30.12
CA ARG A 190 28.43 6.55 -30.32
C ARG A 190 28.59 5.05 -30.06
N ASN A 191 29.70 4.47 -30.49
CA ASN A 191 29.98 3.05 -30.30
C ASN A 191 30.37 2.70 -28.85
N SER A 192 30.75 3.68 -28.02
CA SER A 192 31.15 3.46 -26.62
C SER A 192 29.98 3.53 -25.63
N HIS A 193 28.77 3.87 -26.09
CA HIS A 193 27.57 4.02 -25.27
C HIS A 193 26.44 3.12 -25.78
N SER A 194 25.44 2.87 -24.93
CA SER A 194 24.26 2.13 -25.34
C SER A 194 23.43 2.92 -26.36
N GLU A 195 22.76 2.23 -27.28
CA GLU A 195 21.83 2.87 -28.23
C GLU A 195 20.76 3.70 -27.50
N GLU A 196 20.26 3.19 -26.37
CA GLU A 196 19.25 3.85 -25.55
C GLU A 196 19.75 5.17 -24.95
N ASP A 197 20.98 5.20 -24.42
CA ASP A 197 21.57 6.44 -23.90
C ASP A 197 21.81 7.45 -25.03
N ILE A 198 22.29 7.00 -26.21
CA ILE A 198 22.49 7.87 -27.37
C ILE A 198 21.18 8.52 -27.83
N ILE A 199 20.10 7.75 -27.95
CA ILE A 199 18.77 8.27 -28.31
C ILE A 199 18.34 9.36 -27.32
N LYS A 200 18.47 9.11 -26.01
CA LYS A 200 18.08 10.07 -24.96
C LYS A 200 18.92 11.34 -24.98
N VAL A 201 20.22 11.23 -25.27
CA VAL A 201 21.10 12.40 -25.46
C VAL A 201 20.63 13.24 -26.64
N GLU A 202 20.32 12.62 -27.78
CA GLU A 202 19.84 13.31 -28.98
C GLU A 202 18.50 14.02 -28.73
N GLU A 203 17.57 13.37 -28.02
CA GLU A 203 16.31 13.97 -27.59
C GLU A 203 16.51 15.21 -26.70
N LEU A 204 17.43 15.13 -25.74
CA LEU A 204 17.79 16.26 -24.86
C LEU A 204 18.41 17.43 -25.63
N LEU A 205 19.32 17.14 -26.57
CA LEU A 205 19.94 18.16 -27.42
C LEU A 205 18.91 18.82 -28.35
N ASN A 206 17.91 18.07 -28.82
CA ASN A 206 16.83 18.59 -29.65
C ASN A 206 15.82 19.44 -28.87
N LYS A 207 15.50 19.06 -27.61
CA LYS A 207 14.68 19.88 -26.71
C LYS A 207 15.31 21.24 -26.42
N LYS A 208 16.63 21.30 -26.20
CA LYS A 208 17.36 22.57 -26.01
C LYS A 208 17.35 23.50 -27.24
N LYS A 209 16.98 22.99 -28.42
CA LYS A 209 16.92 23.77 -29.69
C LYS A 209 15.53 24.32 -30.00
N GLN A 210 14.49 23.96 -29.24
CA GLN A 210 13.15 24.54 -29.37
C GLN A 210 13.01 25.74 -28.41
N PRO A 211 12.62 26.94 -28.90
CA PRO A 211 12.51 28.16 -28.10
C PRO A 211 11.38 28.13 -27.09
#